data_AF-A0A8R1IQV2-F1
#
_entry.id   AF-A0A8R1IQV2-F1
#
_cell.length_a   1.000
_cell.length_b   1.000
_cell.length_c   1.000
_cell.angle_alpha   90.00
_cell.angle_beta   90.00
_cell.angle_gamma   90.00
#
_symmetry.space_group_name_H-M   'P 1'
#
loop_
_entity.id
_entity.type
_entity.pdbx_description
1 polymer ?
#
loop_
_entity_poly.entity_id
_entity_poly.type
_entity_poly.pdbx_seq_one_letter_code
_entity_poly.pdbx_strand_id
1 'polypeptide(L)'
;MYVILVRRIDVTRTPANLTTLPNEIFTPSESPACGLKIDAGKEYLLAGRVEGPNALFTVLCGQVLPDDRAAVAFENVLEWKNVPEALQTEIKAIKC
;
A
#
# COMPACT_ATOMS: atom_id res chain seq x y z
N MET A 1 -3.16 7.74 15.61
CA MET A 1 -3.63 7.37 14.26
C MET A 1 -3.37 8.56 13.36
N TYR A 2 -2.73 8.33 12.22
CA TYR A 2 -2.29 9.33 11.27
C TYR A 2 -3.02 9.11 9.94
N VAL A 3 -3.33 10.18 9.22
CA VAL A 3 -4.03 10.13 7.94
C VAL A 3 -3.08 10.59 6.85
N ILE A 4 -2.93 9.78 5.81
CA ILE A 4 -2.25 10.15 4.58
C ILE A 4 -3.29 10.42 3.49
N LEU A 5 -3.14 11.54 2.80
CA LEU A 5 -3.90 11.86 1.60
C LEU A 5 -3.10 11.38 0.40
N VAL A 6 -3.70 10.52 -0.41
CA VAL A 6 -3.06 9.97 -1.60
C VAL A 6 -3.83 10.32 -2.86
N ARG A 7 -3.10 10.45 -3.97
CA ARG A 7 -3.69 10.43 -5.30
C ARG A 7 -3.51 9.04 -5.87
N ARG A 8 -4.61 8.38 -6.25
CA ARG A 8 -4.56 7.08 -6.92
C ARG A 8 -4.08 7.24 -8.34
N ILE A 9 -3.08 6.45 -8.70
CA ILE A 9 -2.55 6.36 -10.06
C ILE A 9 -3.14 5.12 -10.74
N ASP A 10 -3.04 3.97 -10.06
CA ASP A 10 -3.60 2.70 -10.51
C ASP A 10 -4.22 1.94 -9.32
N VAL A 11 -5.23 1.12 -9.59
CA VAL A 11 -5.87 0.27 -8.58
C VAL A 11 -5.91 -1.15 -9.12
N THR A 12 -5.04 -2.00 -8.59
CA THR A 12 -5.01 -3.42 -8.96
C THR A 12 -6.13 -4.20 -8.28
N ARG A 13 -6.50 -3.85 -7.04
CA ARG A 13 -7.51 -4.57 -6.28
C ARG A 13 -8.42 -3.63 -5.50
N THR A 14 -9.71 -3.79 -5.71
CA THR A 14 -10.77 -3.11 -4.95
C THR A 14 -11.54 -4.13 -4.13
N PRO A 15 -11.75 -3.90 -2.83
CA PRO A 15 -12.66 -4.70 -2.01
C PRO A 15 -14.07 -4.69 -2.61
N ALA A 16 -14.71 -5.85 -2.74
CA ALA A 16 -16.03 -5.97 -3.41
C ALA A 16 -17.13 -5.12 -2.76
N ASN A 17 -16.96 -4.76 -1.50
CA ASN A 17 -17.87 -3.93 -0.72
C ASN A 17 -17.70 -2.41 -0.97
N LEU A 18 -16.73 -1.99 -1.78
CA LEU A 18 -16.50 -0.58 -2.10
C LEU A 18 -16.66 -0.29 -3.59
N THR A 19 -17.57 0.60 -3.92
CA THR A 19 -17.74 1.14 -5.29
C THR A 19 -16.76 2.26 -5.59
N THR A 20 -16.27 2.95 -4.55
CA THR A 20 -15.28 4.01 -4.67
C THR A 20 -14.35 3.94 -3.47
N LEU A 21 -13.05 3.97 -3.74
CA LEU A 21 -12.04 3.91 -2.70
C LEU A 21 -11.64 5.33 -2.26
N PRO A 22 -11.75 5.70 -0.96
CA PRO A 22 -11.46 7.05 -0.49
C PRO A 22 -9.98 7.40 -0.59
N ASN A 23 -9.64 8.67 -0.85
CA ASN A 23 -8.25 9.10 -0.97
C ASN A 23 -7.52 9.23 0.39
N GLU A 24 -8.27 9.12 1.47
CA GLU A 24 -7.75 9.08 2.83
C GLU A 24 -7.40 7.64 3.21
N ILE A 25 -6.16 7.43 3.64
CA ILE A 25 -5.72 6.17 4.20
C ILE A 25 -5.22 6.41 5.62
N PHE A 26 -5.69 5.60 6.54
CA PHE A 26 -5.32 5.63 7.94
C PHE A 26 -4.17 4.68 8.20
N THR A 27 -3.23 5.11 9.04
CA THR A 27 -2.11 4.29 9.49
C THR A 27 -1.76 4.65 10.94
N PRO A 28 -1.12 3.76 11.72
CA PRO A 28 -0.59 4.12 13.02
C PRO A 28 0.39 5.31 12.92
N SER A 29 0.38 6.21 13.90
CA SER A 29 1.25 7.40 13.87
C SER A 29 2.71 7.07 14.19
N GLU A 30 2.93 5.99 14.95
CA GLU A 30 4.23 5.61 15.46
C GLU A 30 4.81 4.43 14.68
N SER A 31 6.09 4.50 14.33
CA SER A 31 6.79 3.41 13.64
C SER A 31 6.80 2.09 14.42
N PRO A 32 6.99 2.05 15.75
CA PRO A 32 6.88 0.82 16.54
C PRO A 32 5.50 0.15 16.49
N ALA A 33 4.45 0.92 16.15
CA ALA A 33 3.09 0.41 15.96
C ALA A 33 2.83 0.01 14.50
N CYS A 34 3.86 -0.18 13.69
CA CYS A 34 3.77 -0.46 12.26
C CYS A 34 3.15 0.69 11.44
N GLY A 35 3.35 1.94 11.88
CA GLY A 35 2.96 3.13 11.13
C GLY A 35 3.79 3.33 9.86
N LEU A 36 3.13 3.64 8.74
CA LEU A 36 3.81 4.00 7.51
C LEU A 36 4.20 5.48 7.51
N LYS A 37 5.42 5.76 7.05
CA LYS A 37 5.87 7.09 6.66
C LYS A 37 6.17 7.06 5.16
N ILE A 38 5.53 7.94 4.42
CA ILE A 38 5.71 8.10 2.98
C ILE A 38 5.98 9.58 2.69
N ASP A 39 6.76 9.86 1.65
CA ASP A 39 7.07 11.22 1.25
C ASP A 39 6.08 11.74 0.21
N ALA A 40 5.75 13.03 0.28
CA ALA A 40 4.94 13.68 -0.74
C ALA A 40 5.68 13.72 -2.09
N GLY A 41 4.94 13.49 -3.19
CA GLY A 41 5.47 13.57 -4.55
C GLY A 41 6.16 12.30 -5.05
N LYS A 42 6.22 11.24 -4.25
CA LYS A 42 6.65 9.91 -4.66
C LYS A 42 5.46 8.98 -4.87
N GLU A 43 5.66 7.98 -5.72
CA GLU A 43 4.66 6.96 -6.03
C GLU A 43 4.99 5.70 -5.23
N TYR A 44 3.99 5.09 -4.60
CA TYR A 44 4.19 3.93 -3.73
C TYR A 44 3.22 2.81 -4.07
N LEU A 45 3.69 1.57 -3.99
CA LEU A 45 2.83 0.40 -3.98
C LEU A 45 2.28 0.22 -2.56
N LEU A 46 0.98 0.46 -2.38
CA LEU A 46 0.30 0.35 -1.10
C LEU A 46 -0.70 -0.80 -1.12
N ALA A 47 -0.62 -1.66 -0.10
CA ALA A 47 -1.63 -2.65 0.22
C ALA A 47 -2.26 -2.33 1.57
N GLY A 48 -3.49 -2.75 1.77
CA GLY A 48 -4.24 -2.45 2.98
C GLY A 48 -5.57 -3.17 3.04
N ARG A 49 -6.38 -2.77 4.00
CA ARG A 49 -7.72 -3.32 4.23
C ARG A 49 -8.73 -2.20 4.41
N VAL A 50 -10.00 -2.55 4.34
CA VAL A 50 -11.10 -1.67 4.75
C VAL A 50 -11.41 -1.98 6.20
N GLU A 51 -11.52 -0.95 7.03
CA GLU A 51 -12.07 -1.04 8.38
C GLU A 51 -13.37 -0.24 8.46
N GLY A 52 -14.36 -0.84 9.14
CA GLY A 52 -15.70 -0.26 9.22
C GLY A 52 -16.37 -0.12 7.84
N PRO A 53 -17.26 0.87 7.66
CA PRO A 53 -18.05 0.97 6.43
C PRO A 53 -17.20 1.34 5.21
N ASN A 54 -16.25 2.28 5.34
CA ASN A 54 -15.52 2.84 4.20
C ASN A 54 -14.07 3.30 4.52
N ALA A 55 -13.49 3.04 5.70
CA ALA A 55 -12.16 3.58 6.01
C ALA A 55 -11.05 2.68 5.48
N LEU A 56 -10.12 3.23 4.69
CA LEU A 56 -8.93 2.48 4.26
C LEU A 56 -7.86 2.52 5.33
N PHE A 57 -7.38 1.36 5.73
CA PHE A 57 -6.36 1.24 6.76
C PHE A 57 -5.17 0.44 6.23
N THR A 58 -3.97 0.95 6.51
CA THR A 58 -2.73 0.32 6.09
C THR A 58 -1.69 0.33 7.22
N VAL A 59 -0.90 -0.73 7.26
CA VAL A 59 0.16 -0.95 8.25
C VAL A 59 1.37 -1.54 7.55
N LEU A 60 2.53 -1.36 8.18
CA LEU A 60 3.82 -1.78 7.65
C LEU A 60 3.83 -3.28 7.35
N CYS A 61 3.36 -4.05 8.34
CA CYS A 61 3.20 -5.50 8.23
C CYS A 61 1.95 -5.83 7.43
N GLY A 62 2.10 -6.05 6.13
CA GLY A 62 0.98 -6.31 5.21
C GLY A 62 1.13 -5.63 3.86
N GLN A 63 2.19 -4.84 3.68
CA GLN A 63 2.60 -4.39 2.36
C GLN A 63 3.04 -5.57 1.49
N VAL A 64 2.80 -5.44 0.19
CA VAL A 64 3.27 -6.41 -0.80
C VAL A 64 4.75 -6.13 -1.06
N LEU A 65 5.58 -7.13 -0.79
CA LEU A 65 7.01 -7.11 -0.99
C LEU A 65 7.39 -8.31 -1.87
N PRO A 66 8.47 -8.22 -2.66
CA PRO A 66 8.99 -9.38 -3.37
C PRO A 66 9.47 -10.45 -2.39
N ASP A 67 9.46 -11.70 -2.83
CA ASP A 67 9.91 -12.84 -2.02
C ASP A 67 11.38 -12.72 -1.63
N ASP A 68 12.22 -12.20 -2.54
CA ASP A 68 13.60 -11.87 -2.24
C ASP A 68 13.69 -10.51 -1.53
N ARG A 69 13.58 -10.57 -0.20
CA ARG A 69 13.70 -9.40 0.69
C ARG A 69 15.11 -8.82 0.77
N ALA A 70 16.14 -9.51 0.25
CA ALA A 70 17.50 -8.96 0.21
C ALA A 70 17.68 -7.97 -0.95
N ALA A 71 16.84 -8.06 -1.98
CA ALA A 71 16.90 -7.21 -3.18
C ALA A 71 16.33 -5.80 -2.95
N VAL A 72 15.46 -5.63 -1.95
CA VAL A 72 14.90 -4.34 -1.57
C VAL A 72 15.44 -3.99 -0.21
N ALA A 73 16.22 -2.91 -0.14
CA ALA A 73 16.64 -2.31 1.11
C ALA A 73 15.42 -2.22 2.05
N PHE A 74 15.65 -2.37 3.36
CA PHE A 74 14.70 -2.47 4.48
C PHE A 74 13.57 -1.42 4.57
N GLU A 75 13.28 -0.66 3.52
CA GLU A 75 12.06 0.10 3.33
C GLU A 75 10.88 -0.87 3.24
N ASN A 76 10.14 -0.96 4.35
CA ASN A 76 8.97 -1.83 4.46
C ASN A 76 7.74 -1.31 3.66
N VAL A 77 7.95 -0.36 2.74
CA VAL A 77 7.00 0.18 1.77
C VAL A 77 7.77 0.44 0.49
N LEU A 78 7.28 -0.08 -0.64
CA LEU A 78 7.99 0.05 -1.91
C LEU A 78 7.57 1.31 -2.65
N GLU A 79 8.54 2.17 -2.94
CA GLU A 79 8.39 3.18 -3.98
C GLU A 79 8.20 2.47 -5.33
N TRP A 80 7.25 2.93 -6.14
CA TRP A 80 6.84 2.27 -7.38
C TRP A 80 8.01 2.04 -8.35
N LYS A 81 8.94 2.99 -8.44
CA LYS A 81 10.15 2.87 -9.28
C LYS A 81 11.08 1.71 -8.87
N ASN A 82 10.97 1.24 -7.63
CA ASN A 82 11.78 0.15 -7.07
C ASN A 82 11.01 -1.19 -7.09
N VAL A 83 9.79 -1.23 -7.62
CA VAL A 83 9.00 -2.48 -7.71
C VAL A 83 9.53 -3.31 -8.88
N PRO A 84 10.07 -4.53 -8.65
CA PRO A 84 10.60 -5.37 -9.72
C PRO A 84 9.53 -5.72 -10.76
N GLU A 85 9.91 -5.84 -12.03
CA GLU A 85 8.98 -6.14 -13.13
C GLU A 85 8.22 -7.46 -12.92
N ALA A 86 8.88 -8.47 -12.35
CA ALA A 86 8.26 -9.73 -11.98
C ALA A 86 7.07 -9.51 -11.03
N LEU A 87 7.28 -8.74 -9.96
CA LEU A 87 6.24 -8.42 -8.98
C LEU A 87 5.12 -7.57 -9.60
N GLN A 88 5.44 -6.61 -10.48
CA GLN A 88 4.41 -5.86 -11.21
C GLN A 88 3.52 -6.78 -12.05
N THR A 89 4.12 -7.78 -12.69
CA THR A 89 3.41 -8.75 -13.53
C THR A 89 2.51 -9.65 -12.69
N GLU A 90 3.02 -10.16 -11.57
CA GLU A 90 2.26 -10.99 -10.64
C GLU A 90 1.06 -10.27 -10.07
N ILE A 91 1.25 -9.03 -9.58
CA ILE A 91 0.17 -8.22 -9.01
C ILE A 91 -0.94 -8.00 -10.05
N LYS A 92 -0.58 -7.70 -11.31
CA LYS A 92 -1.53 -7.51 -12.41
C LYS A 92 -2.21 -8.81 -12.88
N ALA A 93 -1.58 -9.96 -12.67
CA ALA A 93 -2.11 -11.25 -13.09
C ALA A 93 -3.21 -11.78 -12.16
N ILE A 94 -3.28 -11.28 -10.92
CA ILE A 94 -4.32 -11.67 -9.96
C ILE A 94 -5.68 -11.15 -10.45
N LYS A 95 -6.52 -12.06 -10.95
CA LYS A 95 -7.91 -11.76 -11.30
C LYS A 95 -8.81 -11.94 -10.08
N CYS A 96 -9.72 -10.99 -9.87
CA CYS A 96 -10.79 -11.07 -8.89
C CYS A 96 -12.09 -11.55 -9.54
#